data_AF-A0A0Q3LM14-F1
#
_entry.id   AF-A0A0Q3LM14-F1
#
_cell.length_a   1.000
_cell.length_b   1.000
_cell.length_c   1.000
_cell.angle_alpha   90.00
_cell.angle_beta   90.00
_cell.angle_gamma   90.00
#
_symmetry.space_group_name_H-M   'P 1'
#
loop_
_entity.id
_entity.type
_entity.pdbx_description
1 polymer ?
#
loop_
_entity_poly.entity_id
_entity_poly.type
_entity_poly.pdbx_seq_one_letter_code
_entity_poly.pdbx_strand_id
1 'polypeptide(L)'
;MFTGEQLEIVVGSIAFQSDYNWVQESLVYRQNKMNILFKDELLERLDYFLEAVMSSFPDWSQAERTIICKIGAEIGEALSYNDELSEIAKKKYRLRSSILYEAAGLPSLSQAIVGKEDYNSLVQSLFKRSEGFRSLGYADEQTASNIDNGIDDITNAFLSQSASNLLEYEQGESDDEEGEIWAYDLAKYFNFGLNASDVRDFNSVMANRFELATVSNVSSDLFETLEEINFPAELWLAQSKALKAGFLDVSYDSFGLASPTGTGKTFLTRLLITDAIKENTNSKILYIVPSRALVYEVSSSLQSGLEELDIIY
;
A
#
# COMPACT_ATOMS: atom_id res chain seq x y z
N MET A 1 -16.74 -12.26 -13.56
CA MET A 1 -16.06 -10.96 -13.48
C MET A 1 -17.04 -9.88 -13.88
N PHE A 2 -17.12 -8.83 -13.08
CA PHE A 2 -17.98 -7.67 -13.28
C PHE A 2 -17.12 -6.46 -13.70
N THR A 3 -17.65 -5.57 -14.53
CA THR A 3 -16.99 -4.29 -14.81
C THR A 3 -17.22 -3.31 -13.65
N GLY A 4 -16.37 -2.28 -13.55
CA GLY A 4 -16.57 -1.18 -12.60
C GLY A 4 -17.97 -0.58 -12.74
N GLU A 5 -18.37 -0.24 -13.97
CA GLU A 5 -19.71 0.30 -14.29
C GLU A 5 -20.87 -0.59 -13.81
N GLN A 6 -20.75 -1.91 -13.94
CA GLN A 6 -21.78 -2.84 -13.49
C GLN A 6 -21.98 -2.78 -11.97
N LEU A 7 -20.88 -2.70 -11.22
CA LEU A 7 -20.93 -2.58 -9.76
C LEU A 7 -21.32 -1.17 -9.32
N GLU A 8 -21.00 -0.12 -10.09
CA GLU A 8 -21.51 1.24 -9.82
C GLU A 8 -23.03 1.29 -9.87
N ILE A 9 -23.66 0.56 -10.81
CA ILE A 9 -25.13 0.46 -10.87
C ILE A 9 -25.69 -0.22 -9.61
N VAL A 10 -25.03 -1.30 -9.14
CA VAL A 10 -25.41 -1.99 -7.91
C VAL A 10 -25.25 -1.08 -6.70
N VAL A 11 -24.10 -0.41 -6.59
CA VAL A 11 -23.81 0.55 -5.53
C VAL A 11 -24.83 1.68 -5.53
N GLY A 12 -25.26 2.17 -6.70
CA GLY A 12 -26.29 3.21 -6.82
C GLY A 12 -27.71 2.76 -6.50
N SER A 13 -27.96 1.46 -6.31
CA SER A 13 -29.30 0.94 -6.02
C SER A 13 -29.74 1.25 -4.60
N ILE A 14 -31.04 1.52 -4.41
CA ILE A 14 -31.62 1.83 -3.08
C ILE A 14 -31.41 0.67 -2.10
N ALA A 15 -31.53 -0.57 -2.58
CA ALA A 15 -31.34 -1.76 -1.76
C ALA A 15 -29.91 -1.83 -1.21
N PHE A 16 -28.90 -1.68 -2.09
CA PHE A 16 -27.51 -1.70 -1.67
C PHE A 16 -27.16 -0.51 -0.77
N GLN A 17 -27.67 0.69 -1.06
CA GLN A 17 -27.44 1.86 -0.21
C GLN A 17 -27.95 1.64 1.22
N SER A 18 -29.07 0.94 1.40
CA SER A 18 -29.55 0.55 2.73
C SER A 18 -28.58 -0.41 3.43
N ASP A 19 -28.06 -1.40 2.72
CA ASP A 19 -27.09 -2.38 3.25
C ASP A 19 -25.77 -1.69 3.61
N TYR A 20 -25.30 -0.78 2.76
CA TYR A 20 -24.05 -0.04 2.96
C TYR A 20 -24.16 1.02 4.07
N ASN A 21 -25.31 1.68 4.23
CA ASN A 21 -25.54 2.55 5.39
C ASN A 21 -25.40 1.77 6.70
N TRP A 22 -25.92 0.53 6.74
CA TRP A 22 -25.73 -0.33 7.91
C TRP A 22 -24.25 -0.68 8.13
N VAL A 23 -23.46 -0.90 7.07
CA VAL A 23 -22.00 -1.10 7.17
C VAL A 23 -21.35 0.12 7.80
N GLN A 24 -21.65 1.33 7.32
CA GLN A 24 -21.09 2.57 7.86
C GLN A 24 -21.46 2.78 9.33
N GLU A 25 -22.74 2.59 9.69
CA GLU A 25 -23.20 2.63 11.07
C GLU A 25 -22.47 1.61 11.95
N SER A 26 -22.29 0.39 11.44
CA SER A 26 -21.60 -0.69 12.13
C SER A 26 -20.14 -0.35 12.45
N LEU A 27 -19.42 0.23 11.50
CA LEU A 27 -18.04 0.67 11.71
C LEU A 27 -17.96 1.79 12.78
N VAL A 28 -18.91 2.74 12.76
CA VAL A 28 -18.99 3.80 13.79
C VAL A 28 -19.33 3.24 15.17
N TYR A 29 -20.28 2.31 15.25
CA TYR A 29 -20.63 1.67 16.52
C TYR A 29 -19.45 0.88 17.09
N ARG A 30 -18.65 0.26 16.23
CA ARG A 30 -17.47 -0.47 16.66
C ARG A 30 -16.40 0.44 17.26
N GLN A 31 -16.17 1.62 16.68
CA GLN A 31 -15.28 2.62 17.29
C GLN A 31 -15.71 3.00 18.71
N ASN A 32 -17.02 2.91 18.99
CA ASN A 32 -17.62 3.14 20.30
C ASN A 32 -17.80 1.88 21.16
N LYS A 33 -17.25 0.72 20.75
CA LYS A 33 -17.33 -0.58 21.43
C LYS A 33 -18.77 -1.06 21.70
N MET A 34 -19.70 -0.71 20.82
CA MET A 34 -21.08 -1.22 20.87
C MET A 34 -21.21 -2.49 20.04
N ASN A 35 -22.04 -3.44 20.51
CA ASN A 35 -22.34 -4.67 19.80
C ASN A 35 -23.43 -4.42 18.76
N ILE A 36 -23.29 -5.04 17.60
CA ILE A 36 -24.25 -4.94 16.48
C ILE A 36 -24.89 -6.30 16.28
N LEU A 37 -26.19 -6.30 15.97
CA LEU A 37 -26.92 -7.50 15.58
C LEU A 37 -26.83 -7.66 14.07
N PHE A 38 -26.36 -8.81 13.63
CA PHE A 38 -26.27 -9.17 12.22
C PHE A 38 -27.59 -9.82 11.77
N LYS A 39 -27.96 -9.61 10.50
CA LYS A 39 -29.08 -10.29 9.84
C LYS A 39 -28.50 -11.18 8.74
N ASP A 40 -28.85 -12.47 8.74
CA ASP A 40 -28.26 -13.45 7.82
C ASP A 40 -28.38 -13.06 6.33
N GLU A 41 -29.56 -12.60 5.91
CA GLU A 41 -29.80 -12.20 4.51
C GLU A 41 -28.95 -10.98 4.08
N LEU A 42 -28.65 -10.08 5.02
CA LEU A 42 -27.78 -8.93 4.77
C LEU A 42 -26.32 -9.39 4.62
N LEU A 43 -25.87 -10.30 5.50
CA LEU A 43 -24.52 -10.86 5.46
C LEU A 43 -24.22 -11.55 4.13
N GLU A 44 -25.15 -12.36 3.63
CA GLU A 44 -24.97 -13.07 2.35
C GLU A 44 -24.84 -12.09 1.17
N ARG A 45 -25.65 -11.02 1.13
CA ARG A 45 -25.55 -10.01 0.07
C ARG A 45 -24.25 -9.23 0.12
N LEU A 46 -23.80 -8.85 1.33
CA LEU A 46 -22.56 -8.13 1.54
C LEU A 46 -21.33 -8.99 1.19
N ASP A 47 -21.33 -10.26 1.60
CA ASP A 47 -20.25 -11.20 1.26
C ASP A 47 -20.22 -11.47 -0.25
N TYR A 48 -21.39 -11.65 -0.89
CA TYR A 48 -21.46 -11.80 -2.34
C TYR A 48 -20.92 -10.56 -3.09
N PHE A 49 -21.24 -9.36 -2.61
CA PHE A 49 -20.69 -8.14 -3.17
C PHE A 49 -19.17 -8.07 -2.99
N LEU A 50 -18.66 -8.40 -1.80
CA LEU A 50 -17.23 -8.45 -1.52
C LEU A 50 -16.51 -9.41 -2.47
N GLU A 51 -17.02 -10.63 -2.66
CA GLU A 51 -16.44 -11.59 -3.61
C GLU A 51 -16.54 -11.10 -5.06
N ALA A 52 -17.61 -10.40 -5.44
CA ALA A 52 -17.74 -9.79 -6.75
C ALA A 52 -16.68 -8.71 -7.01
N VAL A 53 -16.37 -7.88 -5.99
CA VAL A 53 -15.30 -6.88 -6.06
C VAL A 53 -13.93 -7.56 -6.14
N MET A 54 -13.61 -8.47 -5.21
CA MET A 54 -12.35 -9.24 -5.18
C MET A 54 -12.11 -9.91 -6.54
N SER A 55 -13.07 -10.69 -7.01
CA SER A 55 -12.96 -11.43 -8.28
C SER A 55 -12.78 -10.55 -9.53
N SER A 56 -12.99 -9.23 -9.44
CA SER A 56 -13.04 -8.34 -10.62
C SER A 56 -12.04 -7.18 -10.60
N PHE A 57 -11.65 -6.64 -9.44
CA PHE A 57 -10.84 -5.42 -9.39
C PHE A 57 -9.45 -5.48 -10.03
N PRO A 58 -8.74 -6.65 -10.09
CA PRO A 58 -7.44 -6.70 -10.75
C PRO A 58 -7.48 -6.27 -12.21
N ASP A 59 -8.63 -6.41 -12.87
CA ASP A 59 -8.82 -6.06 -14.28
C ASP A 59 -9.29 -4.60 -14.49
N TRP A 60 -9.58 -3.87 -13.41
CA TRP A 60 -10.06 -2.49 -13.48
C TRP A 60 -8.94 -1.46 -13.57
N SER A 61 -9.24 -0.30 -14.14
CA SER A 61 -8.35 0.86 -14.09
C SER A 61 -8.30 1.47 -12.67
N GLN A 62 -7.23 2.21 -12.37
CA GLN A 62 -7.06 2.85 -11.06
C GLN A 62 -8.23 3.78 -10.67
N ALA A 63 -8.83 4.47 -11.65
CA ALA A 63 -9.94 5.39 -11.40
C ALA A 63 -11.22 4.64 -10.98
N GLU A 64 -11.48 3.48 -11.59
CA GLU A 64 -12.62 2.62 -11.28
C GLU A 64 -12.44 1.94 -9.90
N ARG A 65 -11.20 1.59 -9.54
CA ARG A 65 -10.88 0.91 -8.27
C ARG A 65 -11.19 1.77 -7.04
N THR A 66 -10.93 3.09 -7.07
CA THR A 66 -10.91 3.90 -5.84
C THR A 66 -12.20 3.82 -5.02
N ILE A 67 -13.37 4.00 -5.64
CA ILE A 67 -14.64 4.05 -4.91
C ILE A 67 -15.11 2.63 -4.57
N ILE A 68 -15.12 1.73 -5.54
CA ILE A 68 -15.71 0.39 -5.38
C ILE A 68 -14.85 -0.48 -4.46
N CYS A 69 -13.51 -0.45 -4.60
CA CYS A 69 -12.62 -1.18 -3.70
C CYS A 69 -12.72 -0.62 -2.28
N LYS A 70 -12.86 0.70 -2.09
CA LYS A 70 -13.09 1.28 -0.76
C LYS A 70 -14.38 0.73 -0.12
N ILE A 71 -15.49 0.70 -0.87
CA ILE A 71 -16.77 0.16 -0.39
C ILE A 71 -16.61 -1.32 -0.03
N GLY A 72 -15.99 -2.12 -0.92
CA GLY A 72 -15.71 -3.53 -0.65
C GLY A 72 -14.83 -3.71 0.59
N ALA A 73 -13.83 -2.85 0.79
CA ALA A 73 -12.95 -2.89 1.95
C ALA A 73 -13.70 -2.63 3.26
N GLU A 74 -14.55 -1.60 3.31
CA GLU A 74 -15.41 -1.29 4.47
C GLU A 74 -16.40 -2.42 4.77
N ILE A 75 -16.94 -3.07 3.73
CA ILE A 75 -17.78 -4.26 3.89
C ILE A 75 -16.99 -5.40 4.53
N GLY A 76 -15.80 -5.72 4.00
CA GLY A 76 -14.94 -6.75 4.57
C GLY A 76 -14.56 -6.45 6.03
N GLU A 77 -14.25 -5.20 6.34
CA GLU A 77 -13.97 -4.74 7.70
C GLU A 77 -15.15 -5.00 8.63
N ALA A 78 -16.36 -4.58 8.24
CA ALA A 78 -17.58 -4.80 9.03
C ALA A 78 -17.91 -6.28 9.21
N LEU A 79 -17.76 -7.10 8.16
CA LEU A 79 -17.97 -8.55 8.23
C LEU A 79 -16.98 -9.23 9.19
N SER A 80 -15.75 -8.71 9.29
CA SER A 80 -14.73 -9.25 10.21
C SER A 80 -15.10 -9.09 11.69
N TYR A 81 -16.07 -8.24 12.01
CA TYR A 81 -16.57 -8.03 13.37
C TYR A 81 -17.76 -8.91 13.75
N ASN A 82 -18.21 -9.80 12.88
CA ASN A 82 -19.27 -10.74 13.23
C ASN A 82 -18.76 -11.79 14.24
N ASP A 83 -19.24 -11.69 15.48
CA ASP A 83 -18.85 -12.58 16.59
C ASP A 83 -19.20 -14.06 16.36
N GLU A 84 -20.14 -14.35 15.47
CA GLU A 84 -20.54 -15.71 15.11
C GLU A 84 -19.54 -16.41 14.18
N LEU A 85 -18.64 -15.64 13.54
CA LEU A 85 -17.61 -16.18 12.66
C LEU A 85 -16.44 -16.77 13.45
N SER A 86 -15.82 -17.81 12.88
CA SER A 86 -14.54 -18.31 13.38
C SER A 86 -13.44 -17.26 13.24
N GLU A 87 -12.43 -17.30 14.10
CA GLU A 87 -11.30 -16.36 14.00
C GLU A 87 -10.57 -16.44 12.65
N ILE A 88 -10.53 -17.63 12.03
CA ILE A 88 -9.97 -17.81 10.68
C ILE A 88 -10.78 -17.01 9.64
N ALA A 89 -12.12 -17.07 9.70
CA ALA A 89 -12.97 -16.32 8.79
C ALA A 89 -12.83 -14.80 9.02
N LYS A 90 -12.74 -14.36 10.29
CA LYS A 90 -12.51 -12.94 10.61
C LYS A 90 -11.16 -12.43 10.08
N LYS A 91 -10.08 -13.21 10.25
CA LYS A 91 -8.75 -12.92 9.69
C LYS A 91 -8.81 -12.78 8.17
N LYS A 92 -9.49 -13.69 7.49
CA LYS A 92 -9.70 -13.64 6.04
C LYS A 92 -10.39 -12.34 5.61
N TYR A 93 -11.46 -11.94 6.28
CA TYR A 93 -12.14 -10.68 5.97
C TYR A 93 -11.26 -9.45 6.20
N ARG A 94 -10.44 -9.44 7.27
CA ARG A 94 -9.46 -8.37 7.51
C ARG A 94 -8.42 -8.29 6.40
N LEU A 95 -7.87 -9.43 5.95
CA LEU A 95 -6.93 -9.46 4.82
C LEU A 95 -7.57 -8.94 3.53
N ARG A 96 -8.77 -9.42 3.18
CA ARG A 96 -9.51 -8.93 2.01
C ARG A 96 -9.73 -7.42 2.08
N SER A 97 -10.11 -6.92 3.26
CA SER A 97 -10.27 -5.50 3.50
C SER A 97 -8.97 -4.72 3.29
N SER A 98 -7.85 -5.17 3.85
CA SER A 98 -6.52 -4.56 3.63
C SER A 98 -6.11 -4.56 2.16
N ILE A 99 -6.29 -5.68 1.44
CA ILE A 99 -6.03 -5.77 -0.01
C ILE A 99 -6.85 -4.72 -0.77
N LEU A 100 -8.15 -4.61 -0.47
CA LEU A 100 -9.03 -3.67 -1.16
C LEU A 100 -8.75 -2.20 -0.80
N TYR A 101 -8.34 -1.90 0.43
CA TYR A 101 -7.88 -0.56 0.80
C TYR A 101 -6.57 -0.19 0.08
N GLU A 102 -5.62 -1.11 -0.05
CA GLU A 102 -4.42 -0.87 -0.88
C GLU A 102 -4.81 -0.65 -2.35
N ALA A 103 -5.69 -1.49 -2.92
CA ALA A 103 -6.18 -1.33 -4.28
C ALA A 103 -6.94 0.00 -4.50
N ALA A 104 -7.59 0.51 -3.46
CA ALA A 104 -8.24 1.82 -3.47
C ALA A 104 -7.27 3.01 -3.33
N GLY A 105 -5.98 2.76 -3.05
CA GLY A 105 -4.99 3.81 -2.76
C GLY A 105 -5.14 4.42 -1.36
N LEU A 106 -5.63 3.65 -0.39
CA LEU A 106 -5.91 4.08 0.99
C LEU A 106 -5.10 3.28 2.02
N PRO A 107 -3.76 3.35 1.96
CA PRO A 107 -2.91 2.51 2.80
C PRO A 107 -3.04 2.77 4.29
N SER A 108 -3.34 4.00 4.70
CA SER A 108 -3.57 4.32 6.12
C SER A 108 -4.75 3.55 6.73
N LEU A 109 -5.76 3.19 5.92
CA LEU A 109 -6.88 2.37 6.37
C LEU A 109 -6.50 0.87 6.37
N SER A 110 -5.79 0.41 5.34
CA SER A 110 -5.20 -0.94 5.28
C SER A 110 -4.36 -1.25 6.54
N GLN A 111 -3.53 -0.30 6.97
CA GLN A 111 -2.71 -0.35 8.18
C GLN A 111 -3.49 -0.56 9.48
N ALA A 112 -4.69 0.04 9.58
CA ALA A 112 -5.47 0.04 10.80
C ALA A 112 -6.20 -1.29 11.06
N ILE A 113 -6.33 -2.12 10.03
CA ILE A 113 -7.21 -3.29 10.04
C ILE A 113 -6.46 -4.57 10.35
N VAL A 114 -5.22 -4.72 9.86
CA VAL A 114 -4.41 -5.90 10.12
C VAL A 114 -4.09 -5.98 11.62
N GLY A 115 -4.64 -7.02 12.27
CA GLY A 115 -4.40 -7.31 13.67
C GLY A 115 -2.99 -7.83 13.94
N LYS A 116 -2.51 -7.64 15.18
CA LYS A 116 -1.17 -8.10 15.62
C LYS A 116 -0.98 -9.61 15.59
N GLU A 117 -2.07 -10.37 15.59
CA GLU A 117 -2.06 -11.84 15.65
C GLU A 117 -2.61 -12.46 14.35
N ASP A 118 -2.88 -11.64 13.33
CA ASP A 118 -3.55 -12.12 12.12
C ASP A 118 -2.62 -12.98 11.26
N TYR A 119 -1.44 -12.42 10.96
CA TYR A 119 -0.38 -12.98 10.11
C TYR A 119 0.97 -12.79 10.78
N ASN A 120 2.04 -13.35 10.21
CA ASN A 120 3.38 -13.15 10.77
C ASN A 120 3.85 -11.68 10.71
N SER A 121 4.97 -11.41 11.37
CA SER A 121 5.54 -10.05 11.46
C SER A 121 5.81 -9.44 10.09
N LEU A 122 6.31 -10.22 9.12
CA LEU A 122 6.65 -9.71 7.79
C LEU A 122 5.40 -9.21 7.04
N VAL A 123 4.32 -10.00 7.00
CA VAL A 123 3.05 -9.58 6.39
C VAL A 123 2.43 -8.40 7.13
N GLN A 124 2.60 -8.33 8.46
CA GLN A 124 2.17 -7.15 9.21
C GLN A 124 2.97 -5.91 8.83
N SER A 125 4.30 -6.00 8.75
CA SER A 125 5.19 -4.91 8.38
C SER A 125 4.92 -4.42 6.95
N LEU A 126 4.58 -5.33 6.03
CA LEU A 126 4.14 -5.03 4.67
C LEU A 126 2.97 -4.05 4.67
N PHE A 127 1.87 -4.40 5.33
CA PHE A 127 0.67 -3.53 5.36
C PHE A 127 0.91 -2.29 6.23
N LYS A 128 1.62 -2.42 7.35
CA LYS A 128 1.99 -1.30 8.26
C LYS A 128 2.96 -0.31 7.65
N ARG A 129 3.64 -0.66 6.54
CA ARG A 129 4.76 0.09 5.95
C ARG A 129 5.78 0.49 7.02
N SER A 130 6.14 -0.49 7.83
CA SER A 130 7.13 -0.37 8.91
C SER A 130 8.40 -1.12 8.55
N GLU A 131 9.47 -0.87 9.31
CA GLU A 131 10.78 -1.51 9.12
C GLU A 131 11.27 -1.26 7.68
N GLY A 132 11.76 -2.27 6.97
CA GLY A 132 12.29 -2.12 5.62
C GLY A 132 11.27 -1.62 4.57
N PHE A 133 9.96 -1.80 4.79
CA PHE A 133 8.94 -1.24 3.89
C PHE A 133 8.71 0.27 4.08
N ARG A 134 9.37 0.90 5.07
CA ARG A 134 9.22 2.33 5.36
C ARG A 134 10.24 3.17 4.60
N SER A 135 11.50 2.74 4.62
CA SER A 135 12.64 3.49 4.11
C SER A 135 13.72 2.54 3.61
N LEU A 136 14.47 3.01 2.63
CA LEU A 136 15.69 2.38 2.15
C LEU A 136 16.75 2.36 3.25
N GLY A 137 17.68 1.40 3.17
CA GLY A 137 18.82 1.29 4.09
C GLY A 137 18.46 0.76 5.48
N TYR A 138 17.21 0.33 5.70
CA TYR A 138 16.72 -0.16 7.00
C TYR A 138 16.74 -1.69 7.14
N ALA A 139 17.54 -2.38 6.34
CA ALA A 139 17.69 -3.83 6.38
C ALA A 139 18.65 -4.28 7.50
N ASP A 140 18.29 -4.01 8.76
CA ASP A 140 19.00 -4.61 9.89
C ASP A 140 18.59 -6.08 10.06
N GLU A 141 19.54 -6.93 10.49
CA GLU A 141 19.53 -8.42 10.52
C GLU A 141 18.34 -9.11 11.26
N GLN A 142 17.32 -8.37 11.71
CA GLN A 142 16.15 -8.88 12.42
C GLN A 142 14.96 -9.22 11.53
N THR A 143 14.86 -8.69 10.31
CA THR A 143 13.73 -8.99 9.42
C THR A 143 13.76 -10.44 8.91
N ALA A 144 14.96 -10.99 8.70
CA ALA A 144 15.16 -12.37 8.25
C ALA A 144 15.04 -13.42 9.37
N SER A 145 15.26 -13.04 10.64
CA SER A 145 15.31 -13.98 11.77
C SER A 145 13.97 -14.19 12.49
N ASN A 146 12.92 -13.47 12.10
CA ASN A 146 11.55 -13.64 12.60
C ASN A 146 10.61 -14.32 11.57
N ILE A 147 11.15 -15.13 10.65
CA ILE A 147 10.37 -16.23 10.07
C ILE A 147 10.14 -17.23 11.21
N ASP A 148 9.23 -16.88 12.11
CA ASP A 148 8.88 -17.68 13.27
C ASP A 148 8.42 -19.05 12.77
N ASN A 149 8.99 -20.09 13.37
CA ASN A 149 8.93 -21.48 12.94
C ASN A 149 7.57 -22.13 13.26
N GLY A 150 6.47 -21.45 12.92
CA GLY A 150 5.13 -21.99 12.85
C GLY A 150 4.72 -22.16 11.40
N ILE A 151 5.12 -23.26 10.76
CA ILE A 151 4.50 -23.73 9.51
C ILE A 151 3.09 -24.24 9.83
N ASP A 152 2.21 -23.35 10.30
CA ASP A 152 0.84 -23.72 10.64
C ASP A 152 -0.16 -23.35 9.51
N ASP A 153 0.28 -22.66 8.44
CA ASP A 153 -0.57 -22.38 7.29
C ASP A 153 0.22 -22.09 5.99
N ILE A 154 -0.12 -22.76 4.89
CA ILE A 154 0.40 -22.49 3.53
C ILE A 154 0.10 -21.04 3.13
N THR A 155 -1.01 -20.48 3.60
CA THR A 155 -1.36 -19.07 3.42
C THR A 155 -0.26 -18.14 3.93
N ASN A 156 0.22 -18.35 5.16
CA ASN A 156 1.26 -17.51 5.74
C ASN A 156 2.56 -17.63 4.95
N ALA A 157 2.95 -18.84 4.55
CA ALA A 157 4.16 -19.04 3.74
C ALA A 157 4.09 -18.26 2.42
N PHE A 158 2.96 -18.33 1.71
CA PHE A 158 2.77 -17.60 0.46
C PHE A 158 2.82 -16.07 0.64
N LEU A 159 2.06 -15.53 1.58
CA LEU A 159 2.01 -14.08 1.83
C LEU A 159 3.38 -13.56 2.26
N SER A 160 4.10 -14.33 3.07
CA SER A 160 5.44 -13.97 3.55
C SER A 160 6.47 -14.00 2.43
N GLN A 161 6.44 -15.00 1.57
CA GLN A 161 7.36 -15.07 0.43
C GLN A 161 7.16 -13.85 -0.47
N SER A 162 5.90 -13.53 -0.80
CA SER A 162 5.58 -12.38 -1.64
C SER A 162 6.01 -11.06 -0.98
N ALA A 163 5.82 -10.93 0.33
CA ALA A 163 6.30 -9.78 1.09
C ALA A 163 7.84 -9.69 1.10
N SER A 164 8.54 -10.82 1.25
CA SER A 164 10.01 -10.88 1.19
C SER A 164 10.53 -10.44 -0.16
N ASN A 165 9.94 -10.94 -1.25
CA ASN A 165 10.34 -10.57 -2.59
C ASN A 165 10.15 -9.06 -2.85
N LEU A 166 9.01 -8.49 -2.41
CA LEU A 166 8.81 -7.06 -2.51
C LEU A 166 9.84 -6.29 -1.67
N LEU A 167 10.15 -6.76 -0.46
CA LEU A 167 11.13 -6.12 0.41
C LEU A 167 12.53 -6.12 -0.23
N GLU A 168 12.99 -7.28 -0.69
CA GLU A 168 14.28 -7.44 -1.38
C GLU A 168 14.36 -6.53 -2.61
N TYR A 169 13.28 -6.47 -3.41
CA TYR A 169 13.21 -5.56 -4.54
C TYR A 169 13.23 -4.08 -4.11
N GLU A 170 12.40 -3.67 -3.15
CA GLU A 170 12.36 -2.29 -2.64
C GLU A 170 13.74 -1.83 -2.12
N GLN A 171 14.52 -2.74 -1.52
CA GLN A 171 15.88 -2.47 -1.05
C GLN A 171 16.95 -2.61 -2.16
N GLY A 172 16.59 -2.98 -3.39
CA GLY A 172 17.55 -3.17 -4.48
C GLY A 172 18.43 -4.43 -4.36
N GLU A 173 18.03 -5.39 -3.52
CA GLU A 173 18.72 -6.67 -3.33
C GLU A 173 18.35 -7.70 -4.42
N SER A 174 17.25 -7.48 -5.13
CA SER A 174 16.75 -8.34 -6.21
C SER A 174 16.17 -7.52 -7.37
N ASP A 175 16.42 -7.98 -8.60
CA ASP A 175 15.79 -7.44 -9.83
C ASP A 175 14.47 -8.14 -10.18
N ASP A 176 14.11 -9.21 -9.44
CA ASP A 176 12.93 -10.02 -9.74
C ASP A 176 11.65 -9.34 -9.23
N GLU A 177 10.93 -8.68 -10.14
CA GLU A 177 9.60 -8.08 -9.90
C GLU A 177 8.50 -9.12 -9.66
N GLU A 178 8.76 -10.40 -9.98
CA GLU A 178 7.77 -11.46 -9.89
C GLU A 178 8.11 -12.45 -8.76
N GLY A 179 7.29 -12.44 -7.71
CA GLY A 179 7.15 -13.60 -6.85
C GLY A 179 6.54 -14.76 -7.61
N GLU A 180 7.21 -15.92 -7.59
CA GLU A 180 6.77 -17.11 -8.34
C GLU A 180 5.27 -17.40 -8.12
N ILE A 181 4.52 -17.50 -9.22
CA ILE A 181 3.05 -17.66 -9.29
C ILE A 181 2.60 -19.09 -8.89
N TRP A 182 3.43 -19.87 -8.21
CA TRP A 182 3.10 -21.28 -7.90
C TRP A 182 1.88 -21.40 -6.96
N ALA A 183 1.67 -20.42 -6.07
CA ALA A 183 0.58 -20.45 -5.11
C ALA A 183 -0.80 -20.25 -5.75
N TYR A 184 -0.89 -19.54 -6.87
CA TYR A 184 -2.17 -19.34 -7.58
C TYR A 184 -2.69 -20.67 -8.13
N ASP A 185 -1.80 -21.47 -8.73
CA ASP A 185 -2.17 -22.79 -9.23
C ASP A 185 -2.48 -23.76 -8.10
N LEU A 186 -1.76 -23.72 -6.98
CA LEU A 186 -2.12 -24.52 -5.80
C LEU A 186 -3.47 -24.11 -5.18
N ALA A 187 -3.77 -22.82 -5.10
CA ALA A 187 -5.04 -22.31 -4.53
C ALA A 187 -6.28 -22.73 -5.34
N LYS A 188 -6.11 -23.12 -6.61
CA LYS A 188 -7.20 -23.71 -7.41
C LYS A 188 -7.56 -25.12 -6.97
N TYR A 189 -6.59 -25.87 -6.42
CA TYR A 189 -6.74 -27.30 -6.11
C TYR A 189 -6.81 -27.61 -4.61
N PHE A 190 -6.38 -26.67 -3.75
CA PHE A 190 -6.32 -26.86 -2.30
C PHE A 190 -6.99 -25.70 -1.55
N ASN A 191 -7.78 -26.02 -0.54
CA ASN A 191 -8.36 -25.04 0.38
C ASN A 191 -7.45 -24.90 1.60
N PHE A 192 -6.55 -23.91 1.58
CA PHE A 192 -5.62 -23.64 2.68
C PHE A 192 -5.89 -22.28 3.34
N GLY A 193 -7.13 -21.80 3.31
CA GLY A 193 -7.55 -20.56 3.99
C GLY A 193 -7.76 -19.37 3.05
N LEU A 194 -7.01 -19.33 1.93
CA LEU A 194 -7.25 -18.41 0.81
C LEU A 194 -7.79 -19.15 -0.41
N ASN A 195 -8.69 -18.50 -1.15
CA ASN A 195 -9.11 -18.98 -2.46
C ASN A 195 -8.22 -18.39 -3.57
N ALA A 196 -8.39 -18.88 -4.80
CA ALA A 196 -7.61 -18.39 -5.94
C ALA A 196 -7.81 -16.89 -6.21
N SER A 197 -9.00 -16.34 -5.92
CA SER A 197 -9.26 -14.89 -6.02
C SER A 197 -8.36 -14.14 -5.04
N ASP A 198 -8.37 -14.52 -3.76
CA ASP A 198 -7.58 -13.87 -2.70
C ASP A 198 -6.09 -13.80 -3.06
N VAL A 199 -5.52 -14.89 -3.58
CA VAL A 199 -4.11 -14.97 -4.01
C VAL A 199 -3.82 -14.05 -5.19
N ARG A 200 -4.66 -14.09 -6.22
CA ARG A 200 -4.49 -13.24 -7.41
C ARG A 200 -4.63 -11.77 -7.06
N ASP A 201 -5.59 -11.45 -6.20
CA ASP A 201 -5.92 -10.09 -5.79
C ASP A 201 -4.80 -9.50 -4.93
N PHE A 202 -4.21 -10.31 -4.04
CA PHE A 202 -3.00 -9.95 -3.31
C PHE A 202 -1.82 -9.69 -4.26
N ASN A 203 -1.58 -10.57 -5.24
CA ASN A 203 -0.53 -10.36 -6.24
C ASN A 203 -0.75 -9.09 -7.07
N SER A 204 -2.00 -8.75 -7.40
CA SER A 204 -2.30 -7.49 -8.09
C SER A 204 -1.90 -6.27 -7.25
N VAL A 205 -2.09 -6.32 -5.93
CA VAL A 205 -1.61 -5.27 -5.02
C VAL A 205 -0.08 -5.25 -4.98
N MET A 206 0.58 -6.40 -4.90
CA MET A 206 2.05 -6.48 -4.93
C MET A 206 2.61 -5.87 -6.22
N ALA A 207 2.07 -6.22 -7.39
CA ALA A 207 2.46 -5.65 -8.68
C ALA A 207 2.36 -4.11 -8.69
N ASN A 208 1.26 -3.55 -8.16
CA ASN A 208 1.13 -2.10 -8.04
C ASN A 208 2.21 -1.49 -7.12
N ARG A 209 2.64 -2.22 -6.08
CA ARG A 209 3.69 -1.77 -5.15
C ARG A 209 5.08 -1.83 -5.78
N PHE A 210 5.41 -2.87 -6.54
CA PHE A 210 6.63 -2.93 -7.35
C PHE A 210 6.74 -1.71 -8.29
N GLU A 211 5.64 -1.33 -8.96
CA GLU A 211 5.61 -0.13 -9.81
C GLU A 211 5.82 1.19 -9.07
N LEU A 212 5.53 1.23 -7.77
CA LEU A 212 5.67 2.40 -6.90
C LEU A 212 6.98 2.39 -6.10
N ALA A 213 7.72 1.28 -6.08
CA ALA A 213 9.00 1.20 -5.39
C ALA A 213 9.97 2.27 -5.91
N THR A 214 10.76 2.85 -5.01
CA THR A 214 11.72 3.90 -5.38
C THR A 214 12.73 3.37 -6.41
N VAL A 215 13.23 2.14 -6.22
CA VAL A 215 14.19 1.48 -7.13
C VAL A 215 13.72 1.45 -8.60
N SER A 216 12.42 1.28 -8.84
CA SER A 216 11.85 1.15 -10.19
C SER A 216 11.60 2.50 -10.87
N ASN A 217 11.74 3.60 -10.12
CA ASN A 217 11.40 4.94 -10.57
C ASN A 217 12.62 5.90 -10.62
N VAL A 218 13.82 5.44 -10.27
CA VAL A 218 15.06 6.23 -10.31
C VAL A 218 16.20 5.45 -10.97
N SER A 219 17.30 6.12 -11.32
CA SER A 219 18.51 5.43 -11.79
C SER A 219 19.20 4.66 -10.65
N SER A 220 19.92 3.58 -10.99
CA SER A 220 20.74 2.82 -10.03
C SER A 220 21.69 3.72 -9.24
N ASP A 221 22.32 4.66 -9.95
CA ASP A 221 23.22 5.62 -9.32
C ASP A 221 22.45 6.45 -8.29
N LEU A 222 21.32 7.07 -8.64
CA LEU A 222 20.56 7.89 -7.70
C LEU A 222 20.04 7.07 -6.52
N PHE A 223 19.66 5.81 -6.74
CA PHE A 223 19.18 4.90 -5.71
C PHE A 223 20.18 4.71 -4.56
N GLU A 224 21.45 4.44 -4.85
CA GLU A 224 22.51 4.29 -3.81
C GLU A 224 22.57 5.51 -2.89
N THR A 225 22.45 6.72 -3.45
CA THR A 225 22.47 7.97 -2.68
C THR A 225 21.17 8.19 -1.89
N LEU A 226 20.03 7.69 -2.41
CA LEU A 226 18.75 7.73 -1.69
C LEU A 226 18.71 6.76 -0.52
N GLU A 227 19.41 5.63 -0.63
CA GLU A 227 19.58 4.65 0.43
C GLU A 227 20.29 5.26 1.64
N GLU A 228 21.42 5.95 1.42
CA GLU A 228 22.17 6.65 2.47
C GLU A 228 21.27 7.62 3.26
N ILE A 229 20.42 8.39 2.59
CA ILE A 229 19.55 9.36 3.26
C ILE A 229 18.23 8.79 3.80
N ASN A 230 18.12 7.46 3.88
CA ASN A 230 16.92 6.74 4.34
C ASN A 230 15.65 7.23 3.60
N PHE A 231 15.73 7.39 2.28
CA PHE A 231 14.58 7.83 1.47
C PHE A 231 13.45 6.80 1.57
N PRO A 232 12.16 7.19 1.43
CA PRO A 232 11.07 6.22 1.42
C PRO A 232 11.27 5.08 0.40
N ALA A 233 10.99 3.85 0.81
CA ALA A 233 11.09 2.67 -0.05
C ALA A 233 10.08 2.70 -1.21
N GLU A 234 8.93 3.35 -1.00
CA GLU A 234 7.87 3.52 -1.99
C GLU A 234 7.50 5.00 -2.21
N LEU A 235 7.13 5.29 -3.45
CA LEU A 235 6.60 6.56 -3.90
C LEU A 235 5.07 6.58 -3.82
N TRP A 236 4.52 7.76 -3.56
CA TRP A 236 3.10 8.00 -3.77
C TRP A 236 2.79 7.98 -5.27
N LEU A 237 1.57 7.58 -5.64
CA LEU A 237 1.13 7.52 -7.05
C LEU A 237 1.37 8.85 -7.80
N ALA A 238 1.15 9.99 -7.14
CA ALA A 238 1.41 11.30 -7.74
C ALA A 238 2.91 11.56 -8.01
N GLN A 239 3.80 11.01 -7.18
CA GLN A 239 5.24 11.15 -7.30
C GLN A 239 5.77 10.26 -8.43
N SER A 240 5.39 8.97 -8.45
CA SER A 240 5.75 8.06 -9.57
C SER A 240 5.26 8.62 -10.91
N LYS A 241 4.03 9.16 -10.98
CA LYS A 241 3.52 9.84 -12.18
C LYS A 241 4.36 11.05 -12.58
N ALA A 242 4.83 11.85 -11.62
CA ALA A 242 5.70 12.99 -11.92
C ALA A 242 7.03 12.52 -12.52
N LEU A 243 7.68 11.52 -11.91
CA LEU A 243 8.94 10.96 -12.40
C LEU A 243 8.80 10.38 -13.81
N LYS A 244 7.76 9.58 -14.05
CA LYS A 244 7.43 9.03 -15.39
C LYS A 244 7.13 10.12 -16.43
N ALA A 245 6.73 11.33 -15.99
CA ALA A 245 6.51 12.48 -16.87
C ALA A 245 7.79 13.31 -17.13
N GLY A 246 8.95 12.85 -16.68
CA GLY A 246 10.24 13.52 -16.90
C GLY A 246 10.62 14.52 -15.81
N PHE A 247 10.18 14.31 -14.57
CA PHE A 247 10.52 15.23 -13.47
C PHE A 247 12.02 15.25 -13.10
N LEU A 248 12.78 14.21 -13.50
CA LEU A 248 14.25 14.14 -13.42
C LEU A 248 14.92 14.27 -14.81
N ASP A 249 14.17 14.63 -15.85
CA ASP A 249 14.71 14.73 -17.21
C ASP A 249 15.40 16.08 -17.39
N VAL A 250 16.73 16.03 -17.50
CA VAL A 250 17.63 17.18 -17.69
C VAL A 250 17.39 17.96 -18.99
N SER A 251 16.59 17.43 -19.92
CA SER A 251 16.19 18.17 -21.12
C SER A 251 15.16 19.27 -20.87
N TYR A 252 14.50 19.26 -19.69
CA TYR A 252 13.58 20.32 -19.28
C TYR A 252 14.25 21.36 -18.40
N ASP A 253 14.18 22.63 -18.80
CA ASP A 253 14.72 23.75 -18.01
C ASP A 253 13.88 24.06 -16.75
N SER A 254 12.59 23.70 -16.74
CA SER A 254 11.69 23.97 -15.63
C SER A 254 10.44 23.08 -15.67
N PHE A 255 9.87 22.80 -14.50
CA PHE A 255 8.63 22.05 -14.35
C PHE A 255 7.68 22.74 -13.36
N GLY A 256 6.39 22.46 -13.53
CA GLY A 256 5.34 22.89 -12.60
C GLY A 256 4.61 21.69 -12.03
N LEU A 257 4.66 21.51 -10.71
CA LEU A 257 3.93 20.44 -10.03
C LEU A 257 2.67 20.98 -9.36
N ALA A 258 1.51 20.61 -9.92
CA ALA A 258 0.22 20.88 -9.30
C ALA A 258 -0.21 19.65 -8.47
N SER A 259 0.11 19.65 -7.18
CA SER A 259 -0.29 18.56 -6.28
C SER A 259 -1.01 19.09 -5.03
N PRO A 260 -2.06 18.41 -4.52
CA PRO A 260 -2.72 18.78 -3.26
C PRO A 260 -1.74 18.84 -2.06
N THR A 261 -2.05 19.64 -1.04
CA THR A 261 -1.29 19.64 0.22
C THR A 261 -1.38 18.26 0.89
N GLY A 262 -0.25 17.73 1.37
CA GLY A 262 -0.17 16.41 2.01
C GLY A 262 0.23 15.25 1.11
N THR A 263 0.38 15.44 -0.21
CA THR A 263 0.75 14.36 -1.16
C THR A 263 2.27 14.20 -1.34
N GLY A 264 3.07 14.52 -0.32
CA GLY A 264 4.52 14.28 -0.36
C GLY A 264 5.33 15.20 -1.29
N LYS A 265 4.93 16.46 -1.51
CA LYS A 265 5.73 17.43 -2.30
C LYS A 265 7.17 17.57 -1.79
N THR A 266 7.36 17.55 -0.48
CA THR A 266 8.68 17.64 0.15
C THR A 266 9.60 16.49 -0.25
N PHE A 267 9.08 15.27 -0.47
CA PHE A 267 9.90 14.14 -0.93
C PHE A 267 10.39 14.32 -2.36
N LEU A 268 9.55 14.79 -3.28
CA LEU A 268 9.99 15.12 -4.63
C LEU A 268 11.05 16.22 -4.61
N THR A 269 10.91 17.22 -3.74
CA THR A 269 11.96 18.23 -3.62
C THR A 269 13.26 17.67 -3.05
N ARG A 270 13.20 16.78 -2.04
CA ARG A 270 14.40 16.09 -1.53
C ARG A 270 15.08 15.31 -2.65
N LEU A 271 14.32 14.53 -3.42
CA LEU A 271 14.82 13.77 -4.56
C LEU A 271 15.55 14.66 -5.58
N LEU A 272 14.93 15.78 -5.98
CA LEU A 272 15.55 16.76 -6.88
C LEU A 272 16.82 17.38 -6.32
N ILE A 273 16.81 17.70 -5.02
CA ILE A 273 17.98 18.27 -4.35
C ILE A 273 19.14 17.26 -4.37
N THR A 274 18.85 16.01 -4.01
CA THR A 274 19.83 14.93 -4.03
C THR A 274 20.40 14.71 -5.43
N ASP A 275 19.54 14.64 -6.45
CA ASP A 275 19.93 14.48 -7.84
C ASP A 275 20.82 15.64 -8.33
N ALA A 276 20.41 16.89 -8.11
CA ALA A 276 21.16 18.07 -8.53
C ALA A 276 22.52 18.21 -7.82
N ILE A 277 22.61 17.87 -6.53
CA ILE A 277 23.87 17.90 -5.78
C ILE A 277 24.80 16.78 -6.26
N LYS A 278 24.25 15.61 -6.59
CA LYS A 278 25.03 14.50 -7.13
C LYS A 278 25.64 14.85 -8.49
N GLU A 279 24.86 15.44 -9.39
CA GLU A 279 25.36 15.86 -10.70
C GLU A 279 26.39 17.01 -10.60
N ASN A 280 26.20 17.93 -9.64
CA ASN A 280 27.05 19.09 -9.47
C ASN A 280 27.28 19.39 -7.98
N THR A 281 28.30 18.77 -7.39
CA THR A 281 28.65 18.90 -5.96
C THR A 281 29.00 20.32 -5.50
N ASN A 282 29.35 21.21 -6.43
CA ASN A 282 29.62 22.64 -6.15
C ASN A 282 28.42 23.56 -6.46
N SER A 283 27.26 23.00 -6.82
CA SER A 283 26.07 23.78 -7.11
C SER A 283 25.46 24.35 -5.82
N LYS A 284 24.65 25.40 -5.98
CA LYS A 284 23.86 25.98 -4.90
C LYS A 284 22.40 25.87 -5.26
N ILE A 285 21.61 25.34 -4.34
CA ILE A 285 20.17 25.20 -4.52
C ILE A 285 19.46 26.30 -3.73
N LEU A 286 18.56 27.01 -4.41
CA LEU A 286 17.72 28.04 -3.79
C LEU A 286 16.29 27.52 -3.61
N TYR A 287 15.93 27.16 -2.38
CA TYR A 287 14.55 26.80 -2.03
C TYR A 287 13.79 28.05 -1.58
N ILE A 288 12.74 28.43 -2.31
CA ILE A 288 11.90 29.60 -2.00
C ILE A 288 10.58 29.15 -1.36
N VAL A 289 10.27 29.68 -0.17
CA VAL A 289 9.00 29.47 0.55
C VAL A 289 8.28 30.79 0.81
N PRO A 290 6.94 30.80 0.94
CA PRO A 290 6.17 32.03 1.08
C PRO A 290 6.24 32.69 2.47
N SER A 291 6.76 31.99 3.50
CA SER A 291 6.81 32.52 4.87
C SER A 291 8.07 32.10 5.61
N ARG A 292 8.48 32.91 6.59
CA ARG A 292 9.63 32.60 7.47
C ARG A 292 9.39 31.35 8.33
N ALA A 293 8.16 31.09 8.75
CA ALA A 293 7.83 29.90 9.52
C ALA A 293 8.14 28.63 8.71
N LEU A 294 7.77 28.62 7.43
CA LEU A 294 8.08 27.52 6.51
C LEU A 294 9.58 27.41 6.22
N VAL A 295 10.36 28.50 6.28
CA VAL A 295 11.82 28.41 6.15
C VAL A 295 12.39 27.51 7.24
N TYR A 296 11.99 27.72 8.50
CA TYR A 296 12.49 26.90 9.61
C TYR A 296 12.06 25.44 9.50
N GLU A 297 10.80 25.19 9.15
CA GLU A 297 10.28 23.84 8.97
C GLU A 297 11.00 23.09 7.85
N VAL A 298 11.10 23.70 6.66
CA VAL A 298 11.76 23.08 5.50
C VAL A 298 13.25 22.93 5.73
N SER A 299 13.92 23.93 6.29
CA SER A 299 15.36 23.87 6.60
C SER A 299 15.65 22.72 7.57
N SER A 300 14.90 22.62 8.67
CA SER A 300 15.06 21.51 9.61
C SER A 300 14.79 20.16 8.95
N SER A 301 13.75 20.06 8.10
CA SER A 301 13.41 18.81 7.41
C SER A 301 14.44 18.40 6.36
N LEU A 302 15.02 19.35 5.63
CA LEU A 302 16.10 19.08 4.66
C LEU A 302 17.39 18.73 5.38
N GLN A 303 17.71 19.44 6.47
CA GLN A 303 18.90 19.17 7.27
C GLN A 303 18.91 17.74 7.80
N SER A 304 17.83 17.32 8.46
CA SER A 304 17.71 15.94 8.94
C SER A 304 17.64 14.91 7.81
N GLY A 305 17.10 15.29 6.65
CA GLY A 305 16.89 14.39 5.52
C GLY A 305 18.07 14.28 4.56
N LEU A 306 19.14 15.05 4.75
CA LEU A 306 20.32 15.08 3.87
C LEU A 306 21.62 15.15 4.71
N GLU A 307 21.54 14.87 6.01
CA GLU A 307 22.67 14.97 6.95
C GLU A 307 23.86 14.11 6.49
N GLU A 308 23.58 12.96 5.89
CA GLU A 308 24.59 12.00 5.44
C GLU A 308 25.36 12.43 4.19
N LEU A 309 24.87 13.43 3.44
CA LEU A 309 25.48 13.86 2.16
C LEU A 309 26.59 14.93 2.31
N ASP A 310 27.07 15.21 3.53
CA ASP A 310 28.08 16.24 3.86
C ASP A 310 27.81 17.61 3.19
N ILE A 311 26.52 17.97 3.05
CA ILE A 311 26.10 19.23 2.42
C ILE A 311 26.28 20.38 3.41
N ILE A 312 27.02 21.42 2.99
CA ILE A 312 27.22 22.65 3.76
C ILE A 312 26.03 23.60 3.54
N TYR A 313 25.27 23.87 4.61
CA TYR A 313 24.10 24.76 4.64
C TYR A 313 24.45 26.26 4.70
#